data_AF-A0A1F6TJ26-F1
#
_entry.id   AF-A0A1F6TJ26-F1
#
_cell.length_a   1.000
_cell.length_b   1.000
_cell.length_c   1.000
_cell.angle_alpha   90.00
_cell.angle_beta   90.00
_cell.angle_gamma   90.00
#
_symmetry.space_group_name_H-M   'P 1'
#
loop_
_entity.id
_entity.type
_entity.pdbx_description
1 polymer ?
#
loop_
_entity_poly.entity_id
_entity_poly.type
_entity_poly.pdbx_seq_one_letter_code
_entity_poly.pdbx_strand_id
1 'polypeptide(L)'
;MKTATRCRGCLAGFGLLGGWLLLPVAAGAEPAVVEVGKFSAAQPEQGLPEGWQPLIFPKIPRHTVYRLVRDGDTVVVRAEATASASGLTREIAVDPRVYPILEWRWKVSDVLQKGDVTRRDGDDYPARIYVTFAYNQADVGVLERARFAAWRMFYGHYPPAGAINYIWESRSAVGTIVPNPYTDRVRMIVVESGPDRRDQWRQERRDVYADYKQAFGREPPMISGVAIMTDTDNTGESVSAHYGDLVFRKAE
;
A
#
# COMPACT_ATOMS: atom_id res chain seq x y z
N MET A 1 2.47 -88.15 -17.57
CA MET A 1 2.95 -87.75 -18.91
C MET A 1 1.82 -86.98 -19.59
N LYS A 2 2.05 -85.71 -20.00
CA LYS A 2 1.26 -84.83 -20.91
C LYS A 2 -0.13 -84.35 -20.41
N THR A 3 -0.28 -83.12 -19.88
CA THR A 3 -0.36 -81.74 -20.45
C THR A 3 -1.79 -81.18 -20.58
N ALA A 4 -2.04 -80.05 -19.87
CA ALA A 4 -2.82 -78.81 -20.17
C ALA A 4 -4.22 -78.91 -20.82
N THR A 5 -5.23 -78.07 -20.49
CA THR A 5 -5.27 -76.59 -20.58
C THR A 5 -6.53 -76.02 -19.88
N ARG A 6 -6.40 -74.80 -19.32
CA ARG A 6 -7.41 -73.96 -18.63
C ARG A 6 -8.53 -73.41 -19.55
N CYS A 7 -9.71 -73.14 -18.99
CA CYS A 7 -10.29 -71.77 -18.93
C CYS A 7 -11.50 -71.67 -17.98
N ARG A 8 -11.51 -70.60 -17.18
CA ARG A 8 -12.61 -70.16 -16.28
C ARG A 8 -13.45 -69.09 -17.00
N GLY A 9 -14.76 -69.13 -16.85
CA GLY A 9 -15.68 -68.02 -17.12
C GLY A 9 -16.99 -68.27 -16.36
N CYS A 10 -17.84 -67.32 -15.98
CA CYS A 10 -17.80 -65.86 -15.90
C CYS A 10 -18.86 -65.50 -14.84
N LEU A 11 -18.54 -64.66 -13.86
CA LEU A 11 -19.52 -64.10 -12.91
C LEU A 11 -19.90 -62.70 -13.40
N ALA A 12 -21.18 -62.48 -13.70
CA ALA A 12 -21.71 -61.16 -14.05
C ALA A 12 -21.88 -60.31 -12.78
N GLY A 13 -21.12 -59.22 -12.70
CA GLY A 13 -21.23 -58.21 -11.64
C GLY A 13 -22.05 -57.00 -12.10
N PHE A 14 -23.00 -56.58 -11.28
CA PHE A 14 -23.79 -55.35 -11.43
C PHE A 14 -22.87 -54.11 -11.44
N GLY A 15 -22.89 -53.34 -12.52
CA GLY A 15 -22.24 -52.03 -12.61
C GLY A 15 -23.16 -50.92 -12.11
N LEU A 16 -22.90 -50.39 -10.91
CA LEU A 16 -23.43 -49.12 -10.45
C LEU A 16 -22.63 -47.98 -11.10
N LEU A 17 -23.22 -47.29 -12.07
CA LEU A 17 -22.70 -46.05 -12.64
C LEU A 17 -22.85 -44.93 -11.60
N GLY A 18 -21.78 -44.68 -10.84
CA GLY A 18 -21.68 -43.51 -9.96
C GLY A 18 -21.50 -42.23 -10.78
N GLY A 19 -22.58 -41.48 -10.99
CA GLY A 19 -22.55 -40.15 -11.59
C GLY A 19 -21.94 -39.14 -10.63
N TRP A 20 -20.78 -38.58 -10.99
CA TRP A 20 -20.20 -37.44 -10.29
C TRP A 20 -20.98 -36.19 -10.70
N LEU A 21 -21.86 -35.71 -9.82
CA LEU A 21 -22.49 -34.39 -9.94
C LEU A 21 -21.41 -33.32 -9.74
N LEU A 22 -20.93 -32.74 -10.83
CA LEU A 22 -20.15 -31.51 -10.82
C LEU A 22 -21.10 -30.36 -10.44
N LEU A 23 -21.07 -29.95 -9.18
CA LEU A 23 -21.70 -28.70 -8.77
C LEU A 23 -20.95 -27.53 -9.43
N PRO A 24 -21.65 -26.60 -10.12
CA PRO A 24 -21.00 -25.43 -10.68
C PRO A 24 -20.43 -24.59 -9.54
N VAL A 25 -19.14 -24.30 -9.60
CA VAL A 25 -18.50 -23.31 -8.73
C VAL A 25 -19.11 -21.96 -9.09
N ALA A 26 -19.93 -21.40 -8.20
CA ALA A 26 -20.44 -20.05 -8.36
C ALA A 26 -19.25 -19.09 -8.33
N ALA A 27 -18.96 -18.42 -9.45
CA ALA A 27 -18.04 -17.30 -9.48
C ALA A 27 -18.66 -16.18 -8.63
N GLY A 28 -18.11 -15.97 -7.43
CA GLY A 28 -18.51 -14.84 -6.58
C GLY A 28 -18.25 -13.53 -7.30
N ALA A 29 -19.23 -12.62 -7.29
CA ALA A 29 -19.05 -11.29 -7.86
C ALA A 29 -17.91 -10.57 -7.11
N GLU A 30 -16.98 -9.98 -7.86
CA GLU A 30 -15.94 -9.12 -7.30
C GLU A 30 -16.56 -7.95 -6.51
N PRO A 31 -16.04 -7.61 -5.33
CA PRO A 31 -16.59 -6.52 -4.54
C PRO A 31 -16.45 -5.18 -5.27
N ALA A 32 -17.33 -4.21 -4.97
CA ALA A 32 -17.21 -2.87 -5.54
C ALA A 32 -16.01 -2.08 -4.98
N VAL A 33 -15.52 -2.47 -3.80
CA VAL A 33 -14.51 -1.76 -3.02
C VAL A 33 -13.56 -2.77 -2.37
N VAL A 34 -12.28 -2.45 -2.34
CA VAL A 34 -11.26 -3.14 -1.55
C VAL A 34 -10.87 -2.24 -0.37
N GLU A 35 -11.19 -2.65 0.86
CA GLU A 35 -10.90 -1.88 2.07
C GLU A 35 -9.44 -2.03 2.50
N VAL A 36 -8.69 -0.93 2.48
CA VAL A 36 -7.27 -0.86 2.92
C VAL A 36 -7.17 -0.42 4.37
N GLY A 37 -8.05 0.45 4.84
CA GLY A 37 -8.13 0.84 6.24
C GLY A 37 -9.54 1.32 6.55
N LYS A 38 -10.26 0.58 7.40
CA LYS A 38 -11.58 0.97 7.90
C LYS A 38 -11.48 1.39 9.36
N PHE A 39 -10.72 2.45 9.59
CA PHE A 39 -10.41 2.96 10.92
C PHE A 39 -11.68 3.43 11.63
N SER A 40 -12.67 3.92 10.89
CA SER A 40 -13.98 4.33 11.41
C SER A 40 -14.73 3.22 12.15
N ALA A 41 -14.46 1.95 11.82
CA ALA A 41 -15.07 0.77 12.46
C ALA A 41 -14.23 0.21 13.62
N ALA A 42 -13.04 0.77 13.88
CA ALA A 42 -12.16 0.32 14.95
C ALA A 42 -12.59 0.87 16.32
N GLN A 43 -12.08 0.25 17.39
CA GLN A 43 -12.22 0.79 18.74
C GLN A 43 -11.05 1.76 19.04
N PRO A 44 -11.32 2.96 19.56
CA PRO A 44 -10.26 3.91 19.90
C PRO A 44 -9.38 3.35 21.03
N GLU A 45 -8.12 3.78 21.06
CA GLU A 45 -7.10 3.41 22.05
C GLU A 45 -6.80 1.89 22.14
N GLN A 46 -7.26 1.07 21.17
CA GLN A 46 -6.93 -0.35 21.08
C GLN A 46 -5.78 -0.59 20.09
N GLY A 47 -4.57 -0.21 20.51
CA GLY A 47 -3.35 -0.50 19.77
C GLY A 47 -3.36 0.07 18.34
N LEU A 48 -2.80 -0.69 17.41
CA LEU A 48 -2.75 -0.33 15.99
C LEU A 48 -3.98 -0.86 15.23
N PRO A 49 -4.37 -0.23 14.11
CA PRO A 49 -5.46 -0.73 13.29
C PRO A 49 -5.24 -2.17 12.83
N GLU A 50 -6.33 -2.94 12.72
CA GLU A 50 -6.28 -4.34 12.28
C GLU A 50 -5.61 -4.47 10.90
N GLY A 51 -4.65 -5.39 10.79
CA GLY A 51 -3.89 -5.64 9.55
C GLY A 51 -2.79 -4.62 9.26
N TRP A 52 -2.63 -3.58 10.09
CA TRP A 52 -1.54 -2.61 9.97
C TRP A 52 -0.38 -2.97 10.90
N GLN A 53 0.84 -2.74 10.43
CA GLN A 53 2.08 -3.04 11.14
C GLN A 53 2.96 -1.79 11.21
N PRO A 54 3.80 -1.63 12.26
CA PRO A 54 4.80 -0.58 12.31
C PRO A 54 5.78 -0.66 11.14
N LEU A 55 6.03 0.47 10.49
CA LEU A 55 7.13 0.65 9.55
C LEU A 55 8.22 1.48 10.25
N ILE A 56 9.30 0.81 10.64
CA ILE A 56 10.40 1.38 11.43
C ILE A 56 11.68 1.48 10.60
N PHE A 57 12.38 2.59 10.71
CA PHE A 57 13.63 2.84 10.00
C PHE A 57 14.82 2.74 10.97
N PRO A 58 15.73 1.75 10.84
CA PRO A 58 16.79 1.49 11.83
C PRO A 58 17.73 2.66 12.13
N LYS A 59 17.85 3.63 11.20
CA LYS A 59 18.72 4.81 11.35
C LYS A 59 18.01 6.00 11.99
N ILE A 60 16.71 5.90 12.27
CA ILE A 60 15.91 6.95 12.87
C ILE A 60 15.76 6.67 14.37
N PRO A 61 16.28 7.52 15.26
CA PRO A 61 16.28 7.25 16.70
C PRO A 61 14.92 7.54 17.37
N ARG A 62 14.05 8.34 16.73
CA ARG A 62 12.74 8.73 17.24
C ARG A 62 11.65 8.37 16.23
N HIS A 63 10.65 7.65 16.68
CA HIS A 63 9.54 7.22 15.84
C HIS A 63 8.30 8.07 16.08
N THR A 64 7.58 8.34 15.01
CA THR A 64 6.25 8.95 15.04
C THR A 64 5.29 8.05 15.82
N VAL A 65 4.47 8.64 16.68
CA VAL A 65 3.51 7.92 17.52
C VAL A 65 2.18 7.83 16.80
N TYR A 66 1.67 6.61 16.61
CA TYR A 66 0.38 6.35 15.97
C TYR A 66 -0.63 5.79 16.97
N ARG A 67 -1.84 6.36 16.98
CA ARG A 67 -2.94 5.94 17.87
C ARG A 67 -4.28 6.00 17.16
N LEU A 68 -5.17 5.05 17.44
CA LEU A 68 -6.58 5.15 17.09
C LEU A 68 -7.27 6.09 18.06
N VAL A 69 -7.81 7.21 17.57
CA VAL A 69 -8.49 8.23 18.40
C VAL A 69 -9.87 8.54 17.82
N ARG A 70 -10.76 9.11 18.64
CA ARG A 70 -12.00 9.72 18.14
C ARG A 70 -11.73 11.13 17.63
N ASP A 71 -12.22 11.44 16.44
CA ASP A 71 -12.32 12.80 15.88
C ASP A 71 -13.79 13.05 15.53
N GLY A 72 -14.53 13.68 16.44
CA GLY A 72 -15.99 13.72 16.39
C GLY A 72 -16.60 12.32 16.55
N ASP A 73 -17.48 11.94 15.62
CA ASP A 73 -18.20 10.68 15.66
C ASP A 73 -17.46 9.50 15.00
N THR A 74 -16.30 9.76 14.37
CA THR A 74 -15.52 8.73 13.69
C THR A 74 -14.22 8.42 14.45
N VAL A 75 -13.77 7.17 14.33
CA VAL A 75 -12.42 6.77 14.74
C VAL A 75 -11.46 6.96 13.57
N VAL A 76 -10.25 7.46 13.86
CA VAL A 76 -9.20 7.78 12.89
C VAL A 76 -7.84 7.42 13.46
N VAL A 77 -6.83 7.29 12.61
CA VAL A 77 -5.43 7.17 13.06
C VAL A 77 -4.83 8.56 13.21
N ARG A 78 -4.46 8.93 14.44
CA ARG A 78 -3.65 10.13 14.70
C ARG A 78 -2.17 9.76 14.73
N ALA A 79 -1.39 10.49 13.96
CA ALA A 79 0.07 10.46 13.94
C ALA A 79 0.62 11.73 14.59
N GLU A 80 1.60 11.59 15.49
CA GLU A 80 2.27 12.71 16.14
C GLU A 80 3.78 12.56 15.94
N ALA A 81 4.35 13.51 15.20
CA ALA A 81 5.77 13.54 14.88
C ALA A 81 6.46 14.73 15.56
N THR A 82 7.65 14.50 16.09
CA THR A 82 8.51 15.54 16.68
C THR A 82 9.96 15.14 16.47
N ALA A 83 10.55 15.71 15.42
CA ALA A 83 11.87 15.35 14.91
C ALA A 83 12.06 13.82 14.85
N SER A 84 11.06 13.16 14.26
CA SER A 84 10.85 11.72 14.25
C SER A 84 10.35 11.25 12.88
N ALA A 85 10.56 9.97 12.57
CA ALA A 85 9.99 9.33 11.40
C ALA A 85 9.71 7.84 11.64
N SER A 86 8.51 7.42 11.28
CA SER A 86 8.07 6.03 11.15
C SER A 86 6.74 6.04 10.40
N GLY A 87 6.25 4.89 9.97
CA GLY A 87 4.94 4.74 9.34
C GLY A 87 4.12 3.62 9.94
N LEU A 88 2.90 3.46 9.43
CA LEU A 88 2.17 2.20 9.49
C LEU A 88 2.02 1.68 8.07
N THR A 89 2.18 0.37 7.88
CA THR A 89 2.05 -0.29 6.58
C THR A 89 1.06 -1.44 6.65
N ARG A 90 0.35 -1.68 5.54
CA ARG A 90 -0.51 -2.84 5.34
C ARG A 90 -0.16 -3.49 4.00
N GLU A 91 0.20 -4.77 4.06
CA GLU A 91 0.34 -5.58 2.86
C GLU A 91 -1.04 -5.89 2.28
N ILE A 92 -1.21 -5.66 0.98
CA ILE A 92 -2.46 -5.92 0.27
C ILE A 92 -2.17 -6.11 -1.22
N ALA A 93 -2.80 -7.11 -1.84
CA ALA A 93 -2.71 -7.34 -3.28
C ALA A 93 -3.92 -6.72 -3.99
N VAL A 94 -3.69 -5.72 -4.84
CA VAL A 94 -4.74 -5.07 -5.64
C VAL A 94 -4.30 -4.96 -7.09
N ASP A 95 -5.15 -5.38 -8.03
CA ASP A 95 -4.90 -5.13 -9.45
C ASP A 95 -5.33 -3.70 -9.79
N PRO A 96 -4.38 -2.79 -10.10
CA PRO A 96 -4.71 -1.41 -10.44
C PRO A 96 -5.49 -1.29 -11.77
N ARG A 97 -5.60 -2.36 -12.58
CA ARG A 97 -6.48 -2.37 -13.77
C ARG A 97 -7.94 -2.58 -13.41
N VAL A 98 -8.21 -3.26 -12.31
CA VAL A 98 -9.57 -3.55 -11.83
C VAL A 98 -10.01 -2.48 -10.83
N TYR A 99 -9.13 -2.10 -9.90
CA TYR A 99 -9.40 -1.08 -8.87
C TYR A 99 -8.40 0.08 -8.95
N PRO A 100 -8.46 0.92 -10.00
CA PRO A 100 -7.49 1.99 -10.21
C PRO A 100 -7.61 3.13 -9.21
N ILE A 101 -8.78 3.34 -8.62
CA ILE A 101 -9.07 4.54 -7.84
C ILE A 101 -8.75 4.29 -6.37
N LEU A 102 -7.78 5.02 -5.82
CA LEU A 102 -7.54 5.12 -4.38
C LEU A 102 -8.26 6.33 -3.81
N GLU A 103 -9.06 6.12 -2.77
CA GLU A 103 -9.72 7.17 -2.01
C GLU A 103 -9.28 7.12 -0.55
N TRP A 104 -9.00 8.29 0.01
CA TRP A 104 -8.71 8.43 1.43
C TRP A 104 -9.11 9.80 1.95
N ARG A 105 -9.04 9.94 3.28
CA ARG A 105 -9.17 11.24 3.94
C ARG A 105 -8.00 11.49 4.86
N TRP A 106 -7.57 12.74 4.94
CA TRP A 106 -6.56 13.17 5.90
C TRP A 106 -6.82 14.59 6.42
N LYS A 107 -6.18 14.94 7.52
CA LYS A 107 -6.18 16.28 8.11
C LYS A 107 -4.83 16.51 8.77
N VAL A 108 -4.21 17.66 8.53
CA VAL A 108 -2.91 18.03 9.13
C VAL A 108 -3.09 19.25 10.02
N SER A 109 -2.36 19.31 11.12
CA SER A 109 -2.41 20.46 12.04
C SER A 109 -1.65 21.68 11.51
N ASP A 110 -0.59 21.47 10.74
CA ASP A 110 0.15 22.52 10.06
C ASP A 110 0.99 21.94 8.91
N VAL A 111 1.71 22.80 8.20
CA VAL A 111 2.79 22.43 7.27
C VAL A 111 4.17 22.64 7.91
N LEU A 112 5.18 21.97 7.36
CA LEU A 112 6.56 22.08 7.87
C LEU A 112 7.25 23.26 7.22
N GLN A 113 7.78 24.19 8.01
CA GLN A 113 8.38 25.43 7.51
C GLN A 113 9.64 25.16 6.68
N LYS A 114 10.36 24.06 6.92
CA LYS A 114 11.55 23.67 6.17
C LYS A 114 11.26 22.60 5.11
N GLY A 115 10.02 22.10 5.03
CA GLY A 115 9.61 21.11 4.03
C GLY A 115 9.80 21.61 2.60
N ASP A 116 10.45 20.82 1.76
CA ASP A 116 10.73 21.10 0.36
C ASP A 116 11.00 19.79 -0.39
N VAL A 117 10.04 19.38 -1.23
CA VAL A 117 10.10 18.11 -1.98
C VAL A 117 11.28 18.02 -2.96
N THR A 118 11.90 19.15 -3.31
CA THR A 118 13.04 19.19 -4.23
C THR A 118 14.38 18.96 -3.53
N ARG A 119 14.39 18.92 -2.19
CA ARG A 119 15.61 18.87 -1.39
C ARG A 119 15.60 17.70 -0.43
N ARG A 120 16.77 17.10 -0.24
CA ARG A 120 16.95 15.98 0.70
C ARG A 120 16.75 16.39 2.17
N ASP A 121 17.19 17.58 2.54
CA ASP A 121 17.03 18.12 3.90
C ASP A 121 15.63 18.69 4.17
N GLY A 122 14.77 18.73 3.14
CA GLY A 122 13.37 19.13 3.21
C GLY A 122 12.38 17.97 2.98
N ASP A 123 12.85 16.72 2.88
CA ASP A 123 12.00 15.54 2.61
C ASP A 123 11.27 15.07 3.87
N ASP A 124 10.54 15.98 4.52
CA ASP A 124 9.54 15.70 5.55
C ASP A 124 8.18 16.25 5.11
N TYR A 125 7.10 15.52 5.37
CA TYR A 125 5.74 15.96 5.05
C TYR A 125 4.79 15.69 6.21
N PRO A 126 3.86 16.63 6.49
CA PRO A 126 2.79 16.44 7.46
C PRO A 126 1.97 15.16 7.26
N ALA A 127 1.75 14.76 6.01
CA ALA A 127 1.08 13.50 5.70
C ALA A 127 1.55 12.90 4.38
N ARG A 128 1.66 11.57 4.36
CA ARG A 128 2.05 10.77 3.21
C ARG A 128 1.21 9.51 3.09
N ILE A 129 0.83 9.16 1.86
CA ILE A 129 0.29 7.84 1.50
C ILE A 129 1.23 7.19 0.49
N TYR A 130 1.87 6.09 0.87
CA TYR A 130 2.63 5.26 -0.06
C TYR A 130 1.73 4.18 -0.67
N VAL A 131 1.81 4.00 -1.98
CA VAL A 131 1.32 2.81 -2.69
C VAL A 131 2.54 2.09 -3.25
N THR A 132 2.78 0.88 -2.76
CA THR A 132 3.91 0.05 -3.19
C THR A 132 3.47 -0.94 -4.25
N PHE A 133 4.35 -1.22 -5.21
CA PHE A 133 4.06 -2.12 -6.31
C PHE A 133 4.95 -3.35 -6.25
N ALA A 134 4.34 -4.50 -6.54
CA ALA A 134 4.98 -5.79 -6.57
C ALA A 134 6.10 -5.84 -7.61
N TYR A 135 7.07 -6.69 -7.33
CA TYR A 135 8.18 -6.93 -8.23
C TYR A 135 7.76 -7.78 -9.41
N ASN A 136 7.75 -7.19 -10.61
CA ASN A 136 7.64 -7.96 -11.85
C ASN A 136 9.04 -8.45 -12.27
N GLN A 137 9.32 -9.73 -12.01
CA GLN A 137 10.62 -10.35 -12.35
C GLN A 137 10.93 -10.31 -13.86
N ALA A 138 9.90 -10.20 -14.70
CA ALA A 138 10.01 -10.21 -16.16
C ALA A 138 10.65 -8.93 -16.73
N ASP A 139 10.51 -7.79 -16.05
CA ASP A 139 10.90 -6.47 -16.58
C ASP A 139 12.30 -6.02 -16.16
N VAL A 140 13.02 -6.85 -15.40
CA VAL A 140 14.21 -6.40 -14.67
C VAL A 140 15.48 -6.96 -15.30
N GLY A 141 16.46 -6.10 -15.57
CA GLY A 141 17.74 -6.51 -16.12
C GLY A 141 18.48 -7.47 -15.19
N VAL A 142 19.36 -8.33 -15.73
CA VAL A 142 20.12 -9.33 -14.97
C VAL A 142 20.91 -8.71 -13.81
N LEU A 143 21.49 -7.53 -14.02
CA LEU A 143 22.25 -6.80 -12.99
C LEU A 143 21.36 -6.32 -11.83
N GLU A 144 20.14 -5.86 -12.12
CA GLU A 144 19.22 -5.38 -11.10
C GLU A 144 18.59 -6.54 -10.32
N ARG A 145 18.33 -7.68 -10.97
CA ARG A 145 17.99 -8.94 -10.30
C ARG A 145 19.07 -9.36 -9.28
N ALA A 146 20.35 -9.29 -9.66
CA ALA A 146 21.46 -9.63 -8.77
C ALA A 146 21.55 -8.66 -7.58
N ARG A 147 21.37 -7.35 -7.80
CA ARG A 147 21.30 -6.35 -6.72
C ARG A 147 20.14 -6.60 -5.76
N PHE A 148 19.00 -7.06 -6.26
CA PHE A 148 17.81 -7.37 -5.45
C PHE A 148 17.96 -8.62 -4.63
N ALA A 149 18.56 -9.66 -5.21
CA ALA A 149 18.92 -10.86 -4.45
C ALA A 149 19.89 -10.54 -3.31
N ALA A 150 20.90 -9.70 -3.56
CA ALA A 150 21.80 -9.22 -2.52
C ALA A 150 21.06 -8.40 -1.45
N TRP A 151 20.21 -7.46 -1.84
CA TRP A 151 19.38 -6.68 -0.91
C TRP A 151 18.50 -7.55 -0.01
N ARG A 152 17.79 -8.53 -0.59
CA ARG A 152 16.99 -9.48 0.19
C ARG A 152 17.86 -10.27 1.17
N MET A 153 19.06 -10.67 0.75
CA MET A 153 20.01 -11.40 1.60
C MET A 153 20.48 -10.56 2.81
N PHE A 154 20.67 -9.25 2.64
CA PHE A 154 21.13 -8.37 3.73
C PHE A 154 20.01 -7.78 4.59
N TYR A 155 18.84 -7.48 4.02
CA TYR A 155 17.75 -6.76 4.68
C TYR A 155 16.49 -7.60 4.92
N GLY A 156 16.47 -8.87 4.51
CA GLY A 156 15.39 -9.83 4.79
C GLY A 156 14.14 -9.68 3.92
N HIS A 157 13.98 -8.57 3.19
CA HIS A 157 12.89 -8.33 2.27
C HIS A 157 13.40 -7.76 0.93
N TYR A 158 12.63 -7.95 -0.15
CA TYR A 158 12.93 -7.26 -1.41
C TYR A 158 12.63 -5.77 -1.25
N PRO A 159 13.44 -4.87 -1.86
CA PRO A 159 13.02 -3.49 -2.00
C PRO A 159 11.77 -3.42 -2.89
N PRO A 160 10.81 -2.52 -2.64
CA PRO A 160 9.66 -2.36 -3.53
C PRO A 160 10.14 -2.04 -4.95
N ALA A 161 9.45 -2.59 -5.96
CA ALA A 161 9.83 -2.40 -7.37
C ALA A 161 9.66 -0.96 -7.84
N GLY A 162 8.75 -0.26 -7.19
CA GLY A 162 8.54 1.18 -7.23
C GLY A 162 7.44 1.53 -6.23
N ALA A 163 7.34 2.80 -5.87
CA ALA A 163 6.23 3.30 -5.08
C ALA A 163 5.78 4.68 -5.57
N ILE A 164 4.48 4.94 -5.47
CA ILE A 164 3.96 6.30 -5.52
C ILE A 164 3.79 6.78 -4.08
N ASN A 165 4.18 8.01 -3.82
CA ASN A 165 3.99 8.66 -2.54
C ASN A 165 3.17 9.92 -2.72
N TYR A 166 1.91 9.89 -2.29
CA TYR A 166 1.03 11.06 -2.29
C TYR A 166 1.29 11.88 -1.04
N ILE A 167 1.60 13.17 -1.21
CA ILE A 167 2.06 14.02 -0.12
C ILE A 167 1.22 15.28 0.04
N TRP A 168 1.06 15.69 1.30
CA TRP A 168 0.72 17.07 1.63
C TRP A 168 2.02 17.86 1.74
N GLU A 169 2.29 18.73 0.79
CA GLU A 169 3.57 19.44 0.67
C GLU A 169 3.46 20.88 1.23
N SER A 170 4.57 21.55 1.54
CA SER A 170 4.55 22.87 2.17
C SER A 170 4.50 24.07 1.21
N ARG A 171 4.98 23.93 -0.03
CA ARG A 171 5.37 25.01 -0.97
C ARG A 171 5.07 24.73 -2.44
N SER A 172 5.42 23.54 -2.92
CA SER A 172 5.26 23.06 -4.29
C SER A 172 3.79 22.93 -4.66
N ALA A 173 3.46 23.22 -5.91
CA ALA A 173 2.07 23.21 -6.37
C ALA A 173 1.48 21.79 -6.37
N VAL A 174 0.17 21.70 -6.08
CA VAL A 174 -0.61 20.47 -6.30
C VAL A 174 -0.47 20.01 -7.75
N GLY A 175 -0.28 18.71 -7.95
CA GLY A 175 0.00 18.08 -9.25
C GLY A 175 1.49 17.99 -9.60
N THR A 176 2.39 18.56 -8.79
CA THR A 176 3.83 18.39 -8.96
C THR A 176 4.21 16.92 -8.80
N ILE A 177 5.00 16.39 -9.75
CA ILE A 177 5.55 15.03 -9.70
C ILE A 177 7.08 15.11 -9.75
N VAL A 178 7.73 14.55 -8.72
CA VAL A 178 9.21 14.54 -8.63
C VAL A 178 9.72 13.17 -8.17
N PRO A 179 10.94 12.76 -8.53
CA PRO A 179 11.57 11.62 -7.88
C PRO A 179 11.82 11.92 -6.40
N ASN A 180 11.80 10.89 -5.54
CA ASN A 180 12.24 11.07 -4.16
C ASN A 180 13.75 11.40 -4.12
N PRO A 181 14.20 12.35 -3.28
CA PRO A 181 15.60 12.78 -3.24
C PRO A 181 16.59 11.68 -2.81
N TYR A 182 16.13 10.59 -2.18
CA TYR A 182 16.95 9.45 -1.79
C TYR A 182 16.92 8.30 -2.82
N THR A 183 15.90 8.23 -3.69
CA THR A 183 15.78 7.16 -4.70
C THR A 183 14.85 7.54 -5.86
N ASP A 184 15.27 7.16 -7.07
CA ASP A 184 14.47 7.26 -8.29
C ASP A 184 13.38 6.18 -8.42
N ARG A 185 13.24 5.26 -7.45
CA ARG A 185 12.18 4.25 -7.44
C ARG A 185 10.87 4.72 -6.84
N VAL A 186 10.92 5.82 -6.11
CA VAL A 186 9.74 6.44 -5.52
C VAL A 186 9.43 7.70 -6.31
N ARG A 187 8.16 7.86 -6.68
CA ARG A 187 7.64 9.06 -7.31
C ARG A 187 6.73 9.76 -6.33
N MET A 188 7.08 10.99 -5.99
CA MET A 188 6.34 11.87 -5.10
C MET A 188 5.32 12.62 -5.94
N ILE A 189 4.06 12.63 -5.51
CA ILE A 189 2.98 13.37 -6.16
C ILE A 189 2.34 14.27 -5.10
N VAL A 190 2.42 15.59 -5.32
CA VAL A 190 1.79 16.57 -4.44
C VAL A 190 0.29 16.57 -4.71
N VAL A 191 -0.52 16.21 -3.71
CA VAL A 191 -1.99 16.19 -3.84
C VAL A 191 -2.67 17.26 -3.00
N GLU A 192 -2.04 17.70 -1.92
CA GLU A 192 -2.38 18.92 -1.18
C GLU A 192 -1.12 19.74 -0.91
N SER A 193 -1.27 21.06 -0.74
CA SER A 193 -0.11 21.92 -0.50
C SER A 193 -0.43 23.15 0.35
N GLY A 194 0.53 23.55 1.16
CA GLY A 194 0.51 24.78 1.94
C GLY A 194 -0.44 24.75 3.15
N PRO A 195 -0.47 25.86 3.92
CA PRO A 195 -1.15 25.93 5.21
C PRO A 195 -2.66 26.22 5.10
N ASP A 196 -3.16 26.66 3.95
CA ASP A 196 -4.51 27.23 3.79
C ASP A 196 -5.63 26.27 4.20
N ARG A 197 -5.37 24.96 4.09
CA ARG A 197 -6.32 23.89 4.41
C ARG A 197 -5.96 23.09 5.67
N ARG A 198 -5.04 23.59 6.51
CA ARG A 198 -4.75 22.96 7.81
C ARG A 198 -6.00 22.91 8.69
N ASP A 199 -6.04 21.94 9.59
CA ASP A 199 -7.15 21.61 10.48
C ASP A 199 -8.49 21.28 9.77
N GLN A 200 -8.47 21.10 8.45
CA GLN A 200 -9.63 20.72 7.66
C GLN A 200 -9.44 19.31 7.08
N TRP A 201 -10.49 18.50 7.19
CA TRP A 201 -10.51 17.21 6.50
C TRP A 201 -10.51 17.40 4.99
N ARG A 202 -9.59 16.73 4.32
CA ARG A 202 -9.53 16.63 2.86
C ARG A 202 -9.86 15.22 2.46
N GLN A 203 -10.61 15.09 1.38
CA GLN A 203 -10.87 13.81 0.73
C GLN A 203 -10.11 13.82 -0.58
N GLU A 204 -9.25 12.83 -0.74
CA GLU A 204 -8.47 12.63 -1.94
C GLU A 204 -9.03 11.46 -2.74
N ARG A 205 -8.94 11.58 -4.05
CA ARG A 205 -9.30 10.52 -5.02
C ARG A 205 -8.29 10.54 -6.15
N ARG A 206 -7.50 9.47 -6.27
CA ARG A 206 -6.42 9.36 -7.27
C ARG A 206 -6.59 8.11 -8.11
N ASP A 207 -6.41 8.25 -9.42
CA ASP A 207 -6.24 7.11 -10.31
C ASP A 207 -4.77 6.66 -10.25
N VAL A 208 -4.52 5.65 -9.42
CA VAL A 208 -3.19 5.11 -9.16
C VAL A 208 -2.59 4.46 -10.41
N TYR A 209 -3.44 3.91 -11.29
CA TYR A 209 -2.99 3.31 -12.54
C TYR A 209 -2.45 4.40 -13.49
N ALA A 210 -3.21 5.48 -13.68
CA ALA A 210 -2.79 6.63 -14.49
C ALA A 210 -1.56 7.33 -13.89
N ASP A 211 -1.56 7.56 -12.58
CA ASP A 211 -0.45 8.19 -11.86
C ASP A 211 0.84 7.37 -12.01
N TYR A 212 0.75 6.03 -11.95
CA TYR A 212 1.91 5.17 -12.19
C TYR A 212 2.44 5.30 -13.62
N LYS A 213 1.56 5.28 -14.61
CA LYS A 213 1.96 5.42 -16.02
C LYS A 213 2.60 6.78 -16.29
N GLN A 214 2.05 7.85 -15.74
CA GLN A 214 2.63 9.19 -15.85
C GLN A 214 4.01 9.26 -15.19
N ALA A 215 4.16 8.69 -14.00
CA ALA A 215 5.37 8.83 -13.21
C ALA A 215 6.52 7.89 -13.65
N PHE A 216 6.19 6.70 -14.16
CA PHE A 216 7.15 5.65 -14.52
C PHE A 216 7.20 5.30 -16.01
N GLY A 217 6.26 5.76 -16.83
CA GLY A 217 6.26 5.54 -18.29
C GLY A 217 5.97 4.09 -18.73
N ARG A 218 5.44 3.24 -17.83
CA ARG A 218 5.17 1.82 -18.09
C ARG A 218 3.93 1.34 -17.34
N GLU A 219 3.47 0.15 -17.68
CA GLU A 219 2.33 -0.50 -17.02
C GLU A 219 2.61 -0.81 -15.54
N PRO A 220 1.68 -0.52 -14.62
CA PRO A 220 1.84 -0.89 -13.22
C PRO A 220 1.73 -2.42 -13.04
N PRO A 221 2.59 -3.01 -12.20
CA PRO A 221 2.36 -4.34 -11.64
C PRO A 221 1.24 -4.29 -10.59
N MET A 222 0.94 -5.43 -9.98
CA MET A 222 0.05 -5.50 -8.81
C MET A 222 0.52 -4.53 -7.73
N ILE A 223 -0.42 -3.83 -7.09
CA ILE A 223 -0.15 -3.14 -5.83
C ILE A 223 0.11 -4.20 -4.77
N SER A 224 1.15 -4.02 -3.96
CA SER A 224 1.60 -4.97 -2.92
C SER A 224 1.32 -4.48 -1.50
N GLY A 225 1.04 -3.18 -1.32
CA GLY A 225 0.83 -2.62 0.01
C GLY A 225 0.59 -1.12 -0.02
N VAL A 226 0.02 -0.63 1.08
CA VAL A 226 -0.21 0.79 1.33
C VAL A 226 0.41 1.16 2.68
N ALA A 227 1.01 2.33 2.78
CA ALA A 227 1.50 2.86 4.05
C ALA A 227 1.06 4.31 4.28
N ILE A 228 0.83 4.64 5.55
CA ILE A 228 0.62 6.02 6.02
C ILE A 228 1.86 6.44 6.79
N MET A 229 2.31 7.68 6.57
CA MET A 229 3.53 8.17 7.21
C MET A 229 3.48 9.66 7.48
N THR A 230 3.91 10.04 8.68
CA THR A 230 4.18 11.42 9.08
C THR A 230 5.60 11.49 9.60
N ASP A 231 6.38 12.42 9.08
CA ASP A 231 7.80 12.56 9.38
C ASP A 231 8.22 14.01 9.54
N THR A 232 9.26 14.20 10.36
CA THR A 232 9.84 15.48 10.76
C THR A 232 11.34 15.36 11.07
N ASP A 233 11.98 14.23 10.74
CA ASP A 233 13.35 13.94 11.16
C ASP A 233 14.40 14.76 10.40
N ASN A 234 14.11 15.17 9.15
CA ASN A 234 15.02 15.98 8.33
C ASN A 234 14.96 17.49 8.70
N THR A 235 13.76 17.99 8.94
CA THR A 235 13.44 19.39 9.29
C THR A 235 13.64 19.69 10.78
N GLY A 236 13.50 18.65 11.61
CA GLY A 236 13.57 18.73 13.06
C GLY A 236 12.33 19.38 13.70
N GLU A 237 11.23 19.48 12.95
CA GLU A 237 9.99 20.16 13.34
C GLU A 237 9.00 19.22 14.05
N SER A 238 7.78 19.68 14.28
CA SER A 238 6.70 18.91 14.89
C SER A 238 5.40 19.12 14.13
N VAL A 239 4.64 18.05 13.95
CA VAL A 239 3.32 18.10 13.32
C VAL A 239 2.48 16.92 13.76
N SER A 240 1.16 17.09 13.71
CA SER A 240 0.22 15.97 13.81
C SER A 240 -0.64 15.86 12.55
N ALA A 241 -0.94 14.61 12.19
CA ALA A 241 -1.85 14.28 11.11
C ALA A 241 -2.89 13.26 11.56
N HIS A 242 -4.06 13.30 10.94
CA HIS A 242 -5.12 12.33 11.10
C HIS A 242 -5.37 11.66 9.76
N TYR A 243 -5.48 10.34 9.76
CA TYR A 243 -5.78 9.52 8.60
C TYR A 243 -7.15 8.85 8.83
N GLY A 244 -8.07 9.11 7.91
CA GLY A 244 -9.37 8.44 7.84
C GLY A 244 -9.29 7.17 7.01
N ASP A 245 -10.45 6.62 6.66
CA ASP A 245 -10.55 5.37 5.90
C ASP A 245 -9.83 5.47 4.54
N LEU A 246 -9.28 4.34 4.09
CA LEU A 246 -8.59 4.17 2.82
C LEU A 246 -9.19 2.99 2.05
N VAL A 247 -9.54 3.21 0.79
CA VAL A 247 -10.17 2.19 -0.05
C VAL A 247 -9.71 2.27 -1.50
N PHE A 248 -9.62 1.12 -2.16
CA PHE A 248 -9.56 1.06 -3.63
C PHE A 248 -10.94 0.79 -4.22
N ARG A 249 -11.25 1.40 -5.35
CA ARG A 249 -12.53 1.25 -6.07
C ARG A 249 -12.29 0.97 -7.55
N LYS A 250 -13.29 0.34 -8.17
CA LYS A 250 -13.37 0.26 -9.64
C LYS A 250 -13.52 1.68 -10.22
N ALA A 251 -13.09 1.87 -11.47
CA ALA A 251 -13.43 3.08 -12.20
C ALA A 251 -14.96 3.14 -12.39
N GLU A 252 -15.54 4.31 -12.15
CA GLU A 252 -16.96 4.60 -12.42
C GLU A 252 -17.18 5.01 -13.88
#